data_AF-A0A2V1BUV3-F1
#
_entry.id   AF-A0A2V1BUV3-F1
#
_cell.length_a   1.000
_cell.length_b   1.000
_cell.length_c   1.000
_cell.angle_alpha   90.00
_cell.angle_beta   90.00
_cell.angle_gamma   90.00
#
_symmetry.space_group_name_H-M   'P 1'
#
loop_
_entity.id
_entity.type
_entity.pdbx_description
1 polymer ?
#
loop_
_entity_poly.entity_id
_entity_poly.type
_entity_poly.pdbx_seq_one_letter_code
_entity_poly.pdbx_strand_id
1 'polypeptide(L)'
;MVSPKKALECFAGAWGFLNGTIVNTTTGALLPDWHSPYPSGIAVYTDNGYNTFIVTANDTTEPEKRPKELNLSASPSDPDSRWALVGKYSVAASGPIHISNVTDRSGKDREGPSGVVTRTFSMATLPSWVGRWITYTFHFYDDCQVFNLQQSLGVDVLQTAWFHKLPSQY
;
A
#
# COMPACT_ATOMS: atom_id res chain seq x y z
N MET A 1 23.70 7.64 9.14
CA MET A 1 22.49 8.11 8.45
C MET A 1 22.73 7.93 6.96
N VAL A 2 21.81 7.31 6.25
CA VAL A 2 21.92 7.05 4.80
C VAL A 2 21.16 8.12 4.05
N SER A 3 21.55 8.40 2.79
CA SER A 3 20.84 9.39 2.00
C SER A 3 19.39 8.97 1.71
N PRO A 4 18.40 9.88 1.78
CA PRO A 4 17.05 9.63 1.31
C PRO A 4 16.99 9.14 -0.14
N LYS A 5 18.00 9.51 -0.95
CA LYS A 5 18.16 9.06 -2.34
C LYS A 5 18.28 7.54 -2.46
N LYS A 6 19.08 6.87 -1.62
CA LYS A 6 19.21 5.40 -1.65
C LYS A 6 17.87 4.71 -1.36
N ALA A 7 17.11 5.21 -0.39
CA ALA A 7 15.78 4.67 -0.09
C ALA A 7 14.80 4.91 -1.25
N LEU A 8 14.85 6.08 -1.91
CA LEU A 8 14.05 6.35 -3.09
C LEU A 8 14.39 5.43 -4.27
N GLU A 9 15.68 5.16 -4.50
CA GLU A 9 16.14 4.18 -5.51
C GLU A 9 15.59 2.78 -5.23
N CYS A 10 15.53 2.38 -3.95
CA CYS A 10 14.87 1.14 -3.57
C CYS A 10 13.37 1.18 -3.85
N PHE A 11 12.66 2.23 -3.42
CA PHE A 11 11.22 2.40 -3.68
C PHE A 11 10.89 2.41 -5.17
N ALA A 12 11.68 3.04 -6.02
CA ALA A 12 11.37 3.25 -7.43
C ALA A 12 11.03 1.93 -8.14
N GLY A 13 9.91 1.94 -8.86
CA GLY A 13 9.38 0.79 -9.60
C GLY A 13 7.97 0.39 -9.16
N ALA A 14 7.55 -0.78 -9.66
CA ALA A 14 6.24 -1.36 -9.41
C ALA A 14 6.32 -2.47 -8.35
N TRP A 15 5.29 -2.55 -7.51
CA TRP A 15 5.25 -3.40 -6.33
C TRP A 15 3.92 -4.10 -6.19
N GLY A 16 3.94 -5.42 -6.11
CA GLY A 16 2.76 -6.23 -5.84
C GLY A 16 2.46 -6.26 -4.35
N PHE A 17 1.19 -6.15 -3.99
CA PHE A 17 0.74 -6.27 -2.61
C PHE A 17 0.79 -7.74 -2.18
N LEU A 18 1.57 -8.06 -1.14
CA LEU A 18 1.69 -9.43 -0.61
C LEU A 18 0.63 -9.70 0.47
N ASN A 19 0.57 -8.83 1.47
CA ASN A 19 -0.28 -9.02 2.64
C ASN A 19 -0.45 -7.72 3.42
N GLY A 20 -1.55 -7.59 4.17
CA GLY A 20 -1.83 -6.49 5.06
C GLY A 20 -2.46 -6.99 6.36
N THR A 21 -1.93 -6.54 7.50
CA THR A 21 -2.43 -6.94 8.82
C THR A 21 -2.61 -5.72 9.69
N ILE A 22 -3.65 -5.74 10.53
CA ILE A 22 -3.78 -4.84 11.67
C ILE A 22 -3.69 -5.69 12.93
N VAL A 23 -2.81 -5.32 13.84
CA VAL A 23 -2.53 -6.06 15.08
C VAL A 23 -2.77 -5.14 16.26
N ASN A 24 -3.45 -5.66 17.28
CA ASN A 24 -3.43 -5.05 18.60
C ASN A 24 -2.07 -5.36 19.26
N THR A 25 -1.24 -4.36 19.47
CA THR A 25 0.16 -4.55 19.90
C THR A 25 0.28 -4.99 21.36
N THR A 26 -0.77 -4.82 22.18
CA THR A 26 -0.79 -5.29 23.57
C THR A 26 -1.09 -6.79 23.67
N THR A 27 -2.05 -7.27 22.88
CA THR A 27 -2.57 -8.65 22.95
C THR A 27 -1.99 -9.56 21.87
N GLY A 28 -1.43 -8.99 20.80
CA GLY A 28 -0.99 -9.72 19.60
C GLY A 28 -2.13 -10.17 18.69
N ALA A 29 -3.40 -9.88 19.04
CA ALA A 29 -4.55 -10.30 18.25
C ALA A 29 -4.63 -9.54 16.92
N LEU A 30 -4.96 -10.27 15.85
CA LEU A 30 -5.31 -9.67 14.56
C LEU A 30 -6.67 -8.98 14.69
N LEU A 31 -6.75 -7.73 14.26
CA LEU A 31 -7.99 -6.98 14.18
C LEU A 31 -8.63 -7.21 12.79
N PRO A 32 -9.92 -7.57 12.72
CA PRO A 32 -10.63 -7.63 11.45
C PRO A 32 -10.73 -6.23 10.83
N ASP A 33 -10.83 -6.19 9.49
CA ASP A 33 -11.01 -5.00 8.65
C ASP A 33 -9.78 -4.18 8.26
N TRP A 34 -9.09 -4.65 7.22
CA TRP A 34 -8.39 -3.76 6.29
C TRP A 34 -8.64 -4.16 4.83
N HIS A 35 -9.59 -3.49 4.15
CA HIS A 35 -10.00 -3.63 2.74
C HIS A 35 -10.36 -5.03 2.19
N SER A 36 -10.00 -6.11 2.90
CA SER A 36 -10.30 -7.53 2.69
C SER A 36 -9.25 -8.34 3.48
N PRO A 37 -9.56 -9.53 4.02
CA PRO A 37 -8.52 -10.45 4.53
C PRO A 37 -7.53 -10.93 3.44
N TYR A 38 -7.87 -10.76 2.16
CA TYR A 38 -7.09 -11.17 1.00
C TYR A 38 -6.99 -9.99 0.00
N PRO A 39 -6.23 -8.94 0.33
CA PRO A 39 -6.06 -7.81 -0.58
C PRO A 39 -5.23 -8.20 -1.81
N SER A 40 -5.60 -7.66 -2.97
CA SER A 40 -4.81 -7.70 -4.20
C SER A 40 -4.59 -6.28 -4.69
N GLY A 41 -3.38 -5.95 -5.13
CA GLY A 41 -3.08 -4.59 -5.53
C GLY A 41 -1.67 -4.37 -6.03
N ILE A 42 -1.43 -3.14 -6.48
CA ILE A 42 -0.14 -2.67 -6.97
C ILE A 42 0.12 -1.25 -6.44
N ALA A 43 1.37 -0.99 -6.07
CA ALA A 43 1.87 0.34 -5.79
C ALA A 43 3.00 0.67 -6.77
N VAL A 44 3.02 1.88 -7.31
CA VAL A 44 4.05 2.37 -8.23
C VAL A 44 4.69 3.61 -7.64
N TYR A 45 5.99 3.55 -7.40
CA TYR A 45 6.79 4.66 -6.95
C TYR A 45 7.65 5.17 -8.11
N THR A 46 7.63 6.47 -8.32
CA THR A 46 8.45 7.14 -9.32
C THR A 46 9.76 7.63 -8.71
N ASP A 47 10.78 7.78 -9.55
CA ASP A 47 12.08 8.33 -9.18
C ASP A 47 12.03 9.82 -8.77
N ASN A 48 10.99 10.55 -9.19
CA ASN A 48 10.75 11.93 -8.80
C ASN A 48 9.89 12.08 -7.53
N GLY A 49 9.68 11.00 -6.77
CA GLY A 49 9.09 11.08 -5.42
C GLY A 49 7.56 11.14 -5.38
N TYR A 50 6.89 10.53 -6.35
CA TYR A 50 5.45 10.29 -6.29
C TYR A 50 5.16 8.81 -6.07
N ASN A 51 4.00 8.53 -5.48
CA ASN A 51 3.46 7.19 -5.49
C ASN A 51 1.97 7.20 -5.82
N THR A 52 1.56 6.20 -6.60
CA THR A 52 0.16 5.80 -6.73
C THR A 52 0.00 4.34 -6.28
N PHE A 53 -1.15 4.01 -5.72
CA PHE A 53 -1.53 2.61 -5.50
C PHE A 53 -3.00 2.38 -5.79
N ILE A 54 -3.31 1.13 -6.07
CA ILE A 54 -4.65 0.58 -6.06
C ILE A 54 -4.64 -0.73 -5.29
N VAL A 55 -5.57 -0.88 -4.36
CA VAL A 55 -5.82 -2.10 -3.60
C VAL A 55 -7.29 -2.45 -3.73
N THR A 56 -7.57 -3.73 -3.92
CA THR A 56 -8.90 -4.29 -4.16
C THR A 56 -9.07 -5.59 -3.38
N ALA A 57 -10.31 -6.03 -3.18
CA ALA A 57 -10.58 -7.43 -2.85
C ALA A 57 -10.05 -8.35 -3.96
N ASN A 58 -9.54 -9.53 -3.59
CA ASN A 58 -8.96 -10.46 -4.55
C ASN A 58 -10.04 -11.19 -5.37
N ASP A 59 -9.91 -11.14 -6.70
CA ASP A 59 -10.88 -11.70 -7.65
C ASP A 59 -11.05 -13.24 -7.57
N THR A 60 -10.10 -13.93 -6.92
CA THR A 60 -10.09 -15.39 -6.76
C THR A 60 -10.66 -15.82 -5.42
N THR A 61 -10.28 -15.16 -4.32
CA THR A 61 -10.72 -15.54 -2.98
C THR A 61 -12.02 -14.85 -2.54
N GLU A 62 -12.35 -13.70 -3.12
CA GLU A 62 -13.57 -12.93 -2.82
C GLU A 62 -14.27 -12.42 -4.10
N PRO A 63 -14.61 -13.32 -5.05
CA PRO A 63 -15.21 -12.94 -6.32
C PRO A 63 -16.54 -12.19 -6.18
N GLU A 64 -17.29 -12.41 -5.10
CA GLU A 64 -18.57 -11.74 -4.82
C GLU A 64 -18.41 -10.23 -4.56
N LYS A 65 -17.23 -9.79 -4.12
CA LYS A 65 -16.86 -8.38 -3.92
C LYS A 65 -16.34 -7.73 -5.20
N ARG A 66 -16.15 -8.52 -6.27
CA ARG A 66 -15.54 -8.15 -7.56
C ARG A 66 -16.47 -8.56 -8.71
N PRO A 67 -17.63 -7.89 -8.85
CA PRO A 67 -18.60 -8.17 -9.93
C PRO A 67 -17.95 -8.11 -11.31
N LYS A 68 -17.82 -9.25 -11.98
CA LYS A 68 -17.17 -9.36 -13.31
C LYS A 68 -18.08 -8.95 -14.46
N GLU A 69 -19.38 -8.84 -14.21
CA GLU A 69 -20.37 -8.39 -15.19
C GLU A 69 -20.33 -6.87 -15.42
N LEU A 70 -19.77 -6.09 -14.49
CA LEU A 70 -19.64 -4.64 -14.67
C LEU A 70 -18.52 -4.32 -15.66
N ASN A 71 -18.78 -3.35 -16.54
CA ASN A 71 -17.81 -2.91 -17.54
C ASN A 71 -17.92 -1.41 -17.81
N LEU A 72 -16.92 -0.84 -18.48
CA LEU A 72 -16.97 0.50 -19.02
C LEU A 72 -17.23 0.46 -20.54
N SER A 73 -18.13 1.29 -21.07
CA SER A 73 -19.00 2.23 -20.34
C SER A 73 -20.07 1.53 -19.51
N ALA A 74 -20.44 2.12 -18.36
CA ALA A 74 -21.48 1.57 -17.48
C ALA A 74 -22.80 1.41 -18.25
N SER A 75 -23.44 0.25 -18.11
CA SER A 75 -24.76 0.04 -18.69
C SER A 75 -25.81 0.78 -17.87
N PRO A 76 -26.82 1.41 -18.49
CA PRO A 76 -27.96 1.98 -17.75
C PRO A 76 -28.75 0.94 -16.94
N SER A 77 -28.60 -0.34 -17.26
CA SER A 77 -29.22 -1.45 -16.52
C SER A 77 -28.37 -1.95 -15.35
N ASP A 78 -27.11 -1.52 -15.23
CA ASP A 78 -26.26 -1.95 -14.13
C ASP A 78 -26.76 -1.34 -12.82
N PRO A 79 -27.08 -2.15 -11.80
CA PRO A 79 -27.57 -1.61 -10.55
C PRO A 79 -26.43 -0.93 -9.77
N ASP A 80 -26.69 0.28 -9.25
CA ASP A 80 -25.74 1.06 -8.44
C ASP A 80 -25.13 0.26 -7.29
N SER A 81 -25.89 -0.68 -6.72
CA SER A 81 -25.42 -1.56 -5.64
C SER A 81 -24.21 -2.40 -6.03
N ARG A 82 -24.07 -2.81 -7.30
CA ARG A 82 -22.92 -3.59 -7.78
C ARG A 82 -21.69 -2.68 -7.93
N TRP A 83 -21.86 -1.47 -8.47
CA TRP A 83 -20.80 -0.46 -8.50
C TRP A 83 -20.35 -0.06 -7.09
N ALA A 84 -21.29 0.07 -6.15
CA ALA A 84 -21.01 0.38 -4.75
C ALA A 84 -20.16 -0.71 -4.07
N LEU A 85 -20.34 -1.99 -4.42
CA LEU A 85 -19.47 -3.06 -3.92
C LEU A 85 -18.02 -2.85 -4.39
N VAL A 86 -17.80 -2.53 -5.67
CA VAL A 86 -16.45 -2.22 -6.18
C VAL A 86 -15.85 -1.04 -5.41
N GLY A 87 -16.60 0.06 -5.25
CA GLY A 87 -16.13 1.23 -4.50
C GLY A 87 -15.84 0.94 -3.02
N LYS A 88 -16.65 0.11 -2.36
CA LYS A 88 -16.46 -0.26 -0.94
C LYS A 88 -15.22 -1.12 -0.72
N TYR A 89 -14.91 -2.02 -1.66
CA TYR A 89 -13.81 -2.97 -1.56
C TYR A 89 -12.62 -2.62 -2.46
N SER A 90 -12.50 -1.35 -2.84
CA SER A 90 -11.31 -0.82 -3.50
C SER A 90 -10.89 0.51 -2.90
N VAL A 91 -9.60 0.75 -2.92
CA VAL A 91 -9.02 2.05 -2.61
C VAL A 91 -7.92 2.33 -3.61
N ALA A 92 -7.92 3.52 -4.17
CA ALA A 92 -6.79 4.02 -4.92
C ALA A 92 -6.47 5.42 -4.45
N ALA A 93 -5.17 5.73 -4.36
CA ALA A 93 -4.72 7.05 -3.95
C ALA A 93 -3.34 7.35 -4.53
N SER A 94 -3.10 8.63 -4.79
CA SER A 94 -1.88 9.13 -5.40
C SER A 94 -1.44 10.44 -4.76
N GLY A 95 -0.13 10.69 -4.78
CA GLY A 95 0.46 11.96 -4.39
C GLY A 95 1.96 11.86 -4.08
N PRO A 96 2.57 12.97 -3.66
CA PRO A 96 3.99 13.01 -3.35
C PRO A 96 4.31 12.25 -2.06
N ILE A 97 5.55 11.75 -2.01
CA ILE A 97 6.15 11.17 -0.82
C ILE A 97 7.36 11.99 -0.37
N HIS A 98 7.60 11.98 0.94
CA HIS A 98 8.77 12.57 1.56
C HIS A 98 9.45 11.52 2.44
N ILE A 99 10.71 11.23 2.16
CA ILE A 99 11.51 10.21 2.85
C ILE A 99 12.47 10.91 3.83
N SER A 100 12.48 10.46 5.07
CA SER A 100 13.33 11.01 6.12
C SER A 100 13.83 9.93 7.09
N ASN A 101 14.75 10.30 7.98
CA ASN A 101 15.30 9.43 9.03
C ASN A 101 15.83 8.08 8.52
N VAL A 102 16.49 8.10 7.35
CA VAL A 102 16.96 6.88 6.70
C VAL A 102 18.21 6.33 7.37
N THR A 103 18.18 5.03 7.65
CA THR A 103 19.26 4.23 8.21
C THR A 103 19.53 3.05 7.28
N ASP A 104 20.80 2.65 7.18
CA ASP A 104 21.14 1.31 6.67
C ASP A 104 21.13 0.40 7.88
N ARG A 105 20.43 -0.72 7.81
CA ARG A 105 20.71 -1.83 8.71
C ARG A 105 21.94 -2.58 8.21
N SER A 106 23.10 -1.95 8.34
CA SER A 106 24.39 -2.60 8.05
C SER A 106 24.70 -3.61 9.16
N GLY A 107 24.33 -4.87 8.99
CA GLY A 107 24.69 -5.90 9.98
C GLY A 107 24.12 -7.30 9.79
N LYS A 108 23.11 -7.48 8.94
CA LYS A 108 22.63 -8.81 8.51
C LYS A 108 22.57 -8.81 7.01
N ASP A 109 23.16 -9.82 6.36
CA ASP A 109 23.49 -9.87 4.91
C ASP A 109 22.31 -9.75 3.92
N ARG A 110 21.12 -9.32 4.35
CA ARG A 110 19.89 -9.20 3.54
C ARG A 110 18.97 -8.05 3.96
N GLU A 111 19.40 -7.13 4.83
CA GLU A 111 18.58 -5.98 5.21
C GLU A 111 18.90 -4.75 4.33
N GLY A 112 17.87 -4.03 3.91
CA GLY A 112 17.97 -2.80 3.10
C GLY A 112 17.71 -1.53 3.92
N PRO A 113 17.54 -0.37 3.24
CA PRO A 113 17.24 0.89 3.90
C PRO A 113 15.97 0.83 4.75
N SER A 114 15.99 1.55 5.88
CA SER A 114 14.85 1.70 6.78
C SER A 114 14.68 3.16 7.16
N GLY A 115 13.46 3.63 7.33
CA GLY A 115 13.23 5.03 7.70
C GLY A 115 11.75 5.39 7.79
N VAL A 116 11.47 6.67 7.58
CA VAL A 116 10.12 7.23 7.60
C VAL A 116 9.75 7.70 6.21
N VAL A 117 8.54 7.36 5.76
CA VAL A 117 7.94 7.92 4.55
C VAL A 117 6.62 8.58 4.91
N THR A 118 6.55 9.89 4.68
CA THR A 118 5.31 10.66 4.78
C THR A 118 4.73 10.81 3.38
N ARG A 119 3.44 10.54 3.24
CA ARG A 119 2.70 10.68 2.00
C ARG A 119 1.61 11.70 2.16
N THR A 120 1.46 12.58 1.18
CA THR A 120 0.29 13.46 1.05
C THR A 120 -0.54 13.00 -0.14
N PHE A 121 -1.85 12.86 0.03
CA PHE A 121 -2.72 12.45 -1.08
C PHE A 121 -3.26 13.67 -1.83
N SER A 122 -2.91 13.81 -3.10
CA SER A 122 -3.52 14.80 -3.99
C SER A 122 -4.78 14.26 -4.68
N MET A 123 -4.89 12.93 -4.81
CA MET A 123 -6.03 12.25 -5.44
C MET A 123 -6.32 10.96 -4.68
N ALA A 124 -7.60 10.64 -4.48
CA ALA A 124 -8.02 9.37 -3.88
C ALA A 124 -9.45 9.01 -4.27
N THR A 125 -9.77 7.73 -4.33
CA THR A 125 -11.16 7.23 -4.46
C THR A 125 -11.98 7.51 -3.21
N LEU A 126 -11.32 7.64 -2.06
CA LEU A 126 -11.92 8.11 -0.81
C LEU A 126 -11.73 9.62 -0.70
N PRO A 127 -12.77 10.46 -0.89
CA PRO A 127 -12.60 11.92 -0.92
C PRO A 127 -12.00 12.48 0.38
N SER A 128 -12.32 11.86 1.52
CA SER A 128 -11.78 12.22 2.84
C SER A 128 -10.25 12.08 2.97
N TRP A 129 -9.58 11.39 2.03
CA TRP A 129 -8.13 11.27 2.04
C TRP A 129 -7.43 12.40 1.31
N VAL A 130 -8.11 13.14 0.43
CA VAL A 130 -7.50 14.24 -0.31
C VAL A 130 -7.03 15.33 0.66
N GLY A 131 -5.77 15.73 0.53
CA GLY A 131 -5.10 16.69 1.43
C GLY A 131 -4.61 16.08 2.75
N ARG A 132 -4.98 14.84 3.08
CA ARG A 132 -4.46 14.15 4.27
C ARG A 132 -3.00 13.76 4.05
N TRP A 133 -2.20 13.89 5.10
CA TRP A 133 -0.87 13.28 5.17
C TRP A 133 -0.88 12.08 6.12
N ILE A 134 -0.20 11.01 5.72
CA ILE A 134 0.00 9.82 6.53
C ILE A 134 1.49 9.51 6.59
N THR A 135 1.96 9.17 7.78
CA THR A 135 3.35 8.79 8.02
C THR A 135 3.42 7.29 8.26
N TYR A 136 4.33 6.64 7.53
CA TYR A 136 4.68 5.24 7.69
C TYR A 136 6.14 5.11 8.08
N THR A 137 6.48 4.11 8.87
CA THR A 137 7.84 3.57 8.87
C THR A 137 7.96 2.56 7.75
N PHE A 138 9.11 2.52 7.08
CA PHE A 138 9.39 1.54 6.04
C PHE A 138 10.67 0.77 6.36
N HIS A 139 10.68 -0.48 5.90
CA HIS A 139 11.85 -1.36 6.00
C HIS A 139 11.98 -2.18 4.72
N PHE A 140 13.12 -2.05 4.04
CA PHE A 140 13.48 -2.90 2.91
C PHE A 140 14.25 -4.15 3.36
N TYR A 141 14.04 -5.23 2.63
CA TYR A 141 14.66 -6.54 2.80
C TYR A 141 15.10 -7.09 1.44
N ASP A 142 15.95 -8.11 1.49
CA ASP A 142 16.41 -8.90 0.35
C ASP A 142 16.89 -8.01 -0.80
N ASP A 143 17.79 -7.06 -0.53
CA ASP A 143 18.33 -6.12 -1.51
C ASP A 143 17.24 -5.34 -2.29
N CYS A 144 16.32 -4.76 -1.52
CA CYS A 144 15.21 -3.97 -2.03
C CYS A 144 14.27 -4.74 -2.97
N GLN A 145 14.12 -6.05 -2.74
CA GLN A 145 13.11 -6.88 -3.41
C GLN A 145 11.82 -7.01 -2.60
N VAL A 146 11.86 -6.77 -1.30
CA VAL A 146 10.69 -6.79 -0.42
C VAL A 146 10.74 -5.56 0.49
N PHE A 147 9.58 -4.98 0.78
CA PHE A 147 9.49 -4.01 1.87
C PHE A 147 8.17 -4.11 2.60
N ASN A 148 8.14 -3.52 3.79
CA ASN A 148 6.89 -3.25 4.48
C ASN A 148 6.71 -1.76 4.79
N LEU A 149 5.44 -1.38 4.94
CA LEU A 149 5.02 -0.11 5.55
C LEU A 149 4.33 -0.43 6.86
N GLN A 150 4.64 0.35 7.88
CA GLN A 150 3.95 0.26 9.16
C GLN A 150 3.38 1.61 9.57
N GLN A 151 2.16 1.59 10.10
CA GLN A 151 1.46 2.78 10.57
C GLN A 151 0.82 2.49 11.92
N SER A 152 1.08 3.34 12.91
CA SER A 152 0.30 3.37 14.14
C SER A 152 -1.05 4.05 13.87
N LEU A 153 -2.16 3.38 14.19
CA LEU A 153 -3.53 3.92 14.06
C LEU A 153 -4.12 4.33 15.42
N GLY A 154 -3.29 4.37 16.46
CA GLY A 154 -3.68 4.59 17.84
C GLY A 154 -2.62 4.04 18.80
N VAL A 155 -2.89 4.08 20.10
CA VAL A 155 -1.92 3.68 21.14
C VAL A 155 -1.48 2.23 20.97
N ASP A 156 -2.41 1.32 20.71
CA ASP A 156 -2.15 -0.12 20.71
C ASP A 156 -2.55 -0.82 19.41
N VAL A 157 -2.53 -0.10 18.27
CA VAL A 157 -2.86 -0.73 16.99
C VAL A 157 -1.87 -0.33 15.90
N LEU A 158 -1.26 -1.37 15.32
CA LEU A 158 -0.26 -1.30 14.28
C LEU A 158 -0.80 -1.94 13.02
N GLN A 159 -0.84 -1.16 11.96
CA GLN A 159 -1.04 -1.66 10.61
C GLN A 159 0.32 -1.97 9.98
N THR A 160 0.42 -3.10 9.28
CA THR A 160 1.58 -3.46 8.45
C THR A 160 1.11 -3.90 7.07
N ALA A 161 1.72 -3.37 6.01
CA ALA A 161 1.50 -3.78 4.63
C ALA A 161 2.83 -4.25 4.00
N TRP A 162 2.81 -5.40 3.33
CA TRP A 162 3.97 -6.03 2.71
C TRP A 162 3.89 -5.99 1.19
N PHE A 163 5.03 -5.76 0.56
CA PHE A 163 5.15 -5.59 -0.87
C PHE A 163 6.35 -6.36 -1.41
N HIS A 164 6.22 -6.90 -2.63
CA HIS A 164 7.33 -7.47 -3.38
C HIS A 164 7.56 -6.70 -4.67
N LYS A 165 8.81 -6.59 -5.08
CA LYS A 165 9.17 -5.90 -6.31
C LYS A 165 8.66 -6.70 -7.51
N LEU A 166 8.05 -6.01 -8.46
CA LEU A 166 7.64 -6.62 -9.72
C LEU A 166 8.80 -6.55 -10.72
N PRO A 167 8.98 -7.58 -11.56
CA PRO A 167 10.05 -7.61 -12.53
C PRO A 167 9.86 -6.51 -13.59
N SER A 168 10.98 -5.99 -14.10
CA SER A 168 10.96 -5.16 -15.30
C SER A 168 10.29 -5.91 -16.45
N GLN A 169 9.47 -5.21 -17.22
CA GLN A 169 8.85 -5.74 -18.44
C GLN A 169 9.66 -5.39 -19.70
N TYR A 170 10.80 -4.71 -19.53
CA TYR A 170 11.72 -4.27 -20.57
C TYR A 170 13.16 -4.61 -20.20
#